data_AF-A0A2U3KI68-F1
#
_entry.id   AF-A0A2U3KI68-F1
#
_cell.length_a   1.000
_cell.length_b   1.000
_cell.length_c   1.000
_cell.angle_alpha   90.00
_cell.angle_beta   90.00
_cell.angle_gamma   90.00
#
_symmetry.space_group_name_H-M   'P 1'
#
loop_
_entity.id
_entity.type
_entity.pdbx_description
1 polymer ?
#
loop_
_entity_poly.entity_id
_entity_poly.type
_entity_poly.pdbx_seq_one_letter_code
_entity_poly.pdbx_strand_id
1 'polypeptide(L)' 'MREFEWYLPESEAAELLGCHYRKVRELAERRALSFLIMPDHKLKISKESVLRLMELRN' A
#
# COMPACT_ATOMS: atom_id res chain seq x y z
N MET A 1 11.38 -19.77 -3.13
CA MET A 1 11.04 -19.29 -1.77
C MET A 1 9.71 -18.56 -1.87
N ARG A 2 8.70 -18.87 -1.05
CA ARG A 2 7.49 -18.04 -0.98
C ARG A 2 7.86 -16.80 -0.19
N GLU A 3 8.09 -15.69 -0.88
CA GLU A 3 8.28 -14.41 -0.22
C GLU A 3 7.00 -14.13 0.57
N PHE A 4 7.15 -14.00 1.90
CA PHE A 4 6.05 -13.55 2.75
C PHE A 4 5.66 -12.16 2.25
N GLU A 5 4.45 -12.01 1.71
CA GLU A 5 3.97 -10.70 1.29
C GLU A 5 3.82 -9.83 2.55
N TRP A 6 4.71 -8.85 2.70
CA TRP A 6 4.71 -7.96 3.85
C TRP A 6 3.67 -6.87 3.63
N TYR A 7 2.72 -6.77 4.57
CA TYR A 7 1.68 -5.74 4.54
C TYR A 7 1.96 -4.62 5.52
N LEU A 8 1.87 -3.38 5.04
CA LEU A 8 2.11 -2.15 5.78
C LEU A 8 0.78 -1.49 6.20
N PRO A 9 0.73 -0.79 7.35
CA PRO A 9 -0.33 0.18 7.61
C PRO A 9 -0.41 1.27 6.53
N GLU A 10 -1.58 1.88 6.37
CA GLU A 10 -1.78 3.03 5.45
C GLU A 10 -0.80 4.18 5.71
N SER A 11 -0.46 4.44 6.97
CA SER A 11 0.48 5.50 7.35
C SER A 11 1.90 5.24 6.83
N GLU A 12 2.43 4.03 7.02
CA GLU A 12 3.78 3.68 6.54
C GLU A 12 3.83 3.67 5.00
N ALA A 13 2.78 3.17 4.34
CA ALA A 13 2.68 3.24 2.88
C ALA A 13 2.64 4.71 2.38
N ALA A 14 2.00 5.61 3.14
CA ALA A 14 1.94 7.03 2.82
C ALA A 14 3.32 7.69 2.93
N GLU A 15 4.07 7.36 3.97
CA GLU A 15 5.45 7.83 4.17
C GLU A 15 6.36 7.38 3.01
N LEU A 16 6.30 6.12 2.60
CA LEU A 16 7.07 5.60 1.47
C LEU A 16 6.73 6.29 0.15
N LEU A 17 5.44 6.54 -0.10
CA LEU A 17 4.97 7.20 -1.31
C LEU A 17 5.16 8.73 -1.29
N GLY A 18 5.58 9.29 -0.16
CA GLY A 18 5.69 10.74 0.06
C GLY A 18 4.34 11.45 -0.10
N CYS A 19 3.24 10.83 0.34
CA CYS A 19 1.89 11.39 0.16
C CYS A 19 1.06 11.30 1.46
N HIS A 20 -0.14 11.88 1.43
CA HIS A 20 -1.07 11.82 2.55
C HIS A 20 -1.81 10.48 2.59
N TYR A 21 -2.13 9.94 3.77
CA TYR A 21 -2.76 8.61 3.91
C TYR A 21 -4.08 8.45 3.11
N ARG A 22 -4.88 9.52 3.00
CA ARG A 22 -6.09 9.53 2.15
C ARG A 22 -5.78 9.20 0.68
N LYS A 23 -4.61 9.59 0.18
CA LYS A 23 -4.17 9.29 -1.19
C LYS A 23 -3.83 7.82 -1.35
N VAL A 24 -3.26 7.18 -0.32
CA VAL A 24 -3.01 5.72 -0.31
C VAL A 24 -4.32 4.96 -0.47
N ARG A 25 -5.36 5.38 0.25
CA ARG A 25 -6.69 4.78 0.12
C ARG A 25 -7.29 4.96 -1.28
N GLU A 26 -7.19 6.15 -1.86
CA GLU A 26 -7.61 6.39 -3.25
C GLU A 26 -6.85 5.47 -4.23
N LEU A 27 -5.54 5.29 -4.05
CA LEU A 27 -4.71 4.41 -4.89
C LEU A 27 -5.13 2.93 -4.74
N ALA A 28 -5.44 2.49 -3.52
CA ALA A 28 -5.96 1.15 -3.25
C ALA A 28 -7.33 0.94 -3.93
N GLU A 29 -8.27 1.88 -3.78
CA GLU A 29 -9.60 1.83 -4.42
C GLU A 29 -9.52 1.83 -5.96
N ARG A 30 -8.53 2.53 -6.52
CA ARG A 30 -8.22 2.54 -7.95
C ARG A 30 -7.42 1.32 -8.43
N ARG A 31 -7.17 0.34 -7.56
CA ARG A 31 -6.37 -0.87 -7.83
C ARG A 31 -4.92 -0.61 -8.22
N ALA A 32 -4.39 0.57 -7.89
CA ALA A 32 -2.97 0.88 -8.08
C ALA A 32 -2.09 0.28 -6.97
N LEU A 33 -2.67 -0.03 -5.81
CA LEU A 33 -2.04 -0.74 -4.71
C LEU A 33 -2.85 -1.98 -4.35
N SER A 34 -2.18 -3.08 -4.04
CA SER A 34 -2.81 -4.28 -3.49
C SER A 34 -3.01 -4.07 -1.99
N PHE A 35 -4.15 -4.50 -1.46
CA PHE A 35 -4.47 -4.31 -0.05
C PHE A 35 -5.34 -5.44 0.51
N LEU A 36 -5.34 -5.56 1.83
CA LEU A 36 -6.25 -6.37 2.61
C LEU A 36 -7.08 -5.46 3.54
N ILE A 37 -8.34 -5.83 3.75
CA ILE A 37 -9.19 -5.22 4.75
C ILE A 37 -9.12 -6.10 6.00
N MET A 38 -8.63 -5.53 7.10
CA MET A 38 -8.55 -6.21 8.38
C MET A 38 -9.93 -6.25 9.06
N PRO A 39 -10.17 -7.18 10.01
CA PRO A 39 -11.44 -7.25 10.75
C PRO A 39 -11.82 -5.97 11.50
N ASP A 40 -10.84 -5.12 11.85
CA ASP A 40 -11.06 -3.80 12.48
C ASP A 40 -11.32 -2.68 11.46
N HIS A 41 -11.64 -3.04 10.21
CA HIS A 41 -11.85 -2.15 9.07
C HIS A 41 -10.65 -1.28 8.66
N LYS A 42 -9.45 -1.55 9.19
CA LYS A 42 -8.22 -0.89 8.72
C LYS A 42 -7.71 -1.52 7.44
N LEU A 43 -7.13 -0.71 6.55
CA LEU A 43 -6.44 -1.22 5.38
C LEU A 43 -5.00 -1.58 5.71
N LYS A 44 -4.55 -2.68 5.12
CA LYS A 44 -3.17 -3.14 5.09
C LYS A 44 -2.72 -3.19 3.65
N ILE A 45 -1.68 -2.45 3.30
CA ILE A 45 -1.21 -2.25 1.93
C ILE A 45 -0.03 -3.18 1.66
N SER A 46 -0.04 -3.89 0.54
CA SER A 46 1.08 -4.75 0.12
C SER A 46 2.32 -3.89 -0.15
N LYS A 47 3.41 -4.15 0.58
CA LYS A 47 4.68 -3.46 0.40
C LYS A 47 5.22 -3.59 -1.02
N GLU A 48 5.05 -4.77 -1.65
CA GLU A 48 5.49 -4.99 -3.03
C GLU A 48 4.78 -4.02 -3.99
N SER A 49 3.46 -3.88 -3.84
CA SER A 49 2.69 -2.96 -4.71
C SER A 49 3.10 -1.50 -4.53
N VAL A 50 3.47 -1.09 -3.32
CA VAL A 50 4.01 0.24 -3.04
C VAL A 50 5.35 0.44 -3.75
N LEU A 51 6.28 -0.51 -3.59
CA LEU A 51 7.60 -0.44 -4.22
C LEU A 51 7.48 -0.42 -5.75
N ARG A 52 6.66 -1.28 -6.35
CA ARG A 52 6.40 -1.30 -7.80
C ARG A 52 5.84 0.04 -8.29
N LEU A 53 4.92 0.64 -7.52
CA LEU A 53 4.37 1.96 -7.86
C LEU A 53 5.44 3.07 -7.78
N MET A 54 6.38 2.98 -6.83
CA MET A 54 7.50 3.91 -6.73
C MET A 54 8.46 3.76 -7.91
N GLU A 55 8.74 2.53 -8.35
CA GLU A 55 9.58 2.26 -9.53
C GLU A 55 8.99 2.84 -10.81
N LEU A 56 7.66 2.80 -10.99
CA LEU A 56 6.97 3.39 -12.15
C LEU A 56 6.96 4.93 -12.16
N ARG A 57 7.28 5.59 -11.03
CA ARG A 57 7.30 7.05 -10.89
C ARG A 57 8.67 7.67 -11.16
N ASN A 58 9.74 6.86 -11.19
CA ASN A 58 11.11 7.26 -11.52
C ASN A 58 11.40 7.02 -13.02
#